data_AF-A0A168R235-F1
#
_entry.id   AF-A0A168R235-F1
#
_cell.length_a   1.000
_cell.length_b   1.000
_cell.length_c   1.000
_cell.angle_alpha   90.00
_cell.angle_beta   90.00
_cell.angle_gamma   90.00
#
_symmetry.space_group_name_H-M   'P 1'
#
loop_
_entity.id
_entity.type
_entity.pdbx_description
1 polymer ?
#
loop_
_entity_poly.entity_id
_entity_poly.type
_entity_poly.pdbx_seq_one_letter_code
_entity_poly.pdbx_strand_id
1 'polypeptide(L)'
;MQYEPDEQDIIDGITYDRQGRMEYNPLFHFNHGKHYTTSELIYICKYYEIDGRRNMSLAIGKTIKSITSTVWKLRQSGKWDYYKNFDDEAWETIPI
;
A
#
# COMPACT_ATOMS: atom_id res chain seq x y z
N MET A 1 -0.86 0.92 -26.95
CA MET A 1 0.45 0.26 -26.87
C MET A 1 0.36 -0.74 -25.73
N GLN A 2 0.32 -2.04 -26.04
CA GLN A 2 0.43 -3.08 -25.01
C GLN A 2 1.89 -3.08 -24.55
N TYR A 3 2.11 -3.09 -23.24
CA TYR A 3 3.44 -3.12 -22.67
C TYR A 3 3.89 -4.57 -22.60
N GLU A 4 4.98 -4.89 -23.30
CA GLU A 4 5.68 -6.17 -23.18
C GLU A 4 6.80 -5.96 -22.15
N PRO A 5 6.80 -6.66 -21.01
CA PRO A 5 7.86 -6.55 -20.00
C PRO A 5 9.18 -7.10 -20.55
N ASP A 6 10.28 -6.39 -20.31
CA ASP A 6 11.60 -6.86 -20.68
C ASP A 6 12.21 -7.79 -19.60
N GLU A 7 13.34 -8.45 -19.89
CA GLU A 7 14.01 -9.33 -18.92
C GLU A 7 14.50 -8.57 -17.67
N GLN A 8 14.73 -7.26 -17.76
CA GLN A 8 15.15 -6.44 -16.60
C GLN A 8 13.96 -6.14 -15.68
N ASP A 9 12.74 -6.13 -16.22
CA ASP A 9 11.49 -5.99 -15.48
C ASP A 9 11.11 -7.29 -14.72
N ILE A 10 11.79 -8.40 -14.96
CA ILE A 10 11.52 -9.71 -14.33
C ILE A 10 12.72 -10.11 -13.46
N ILE A 11 12.57 -10.01 -12.14
CA ILE A 11 13.59 -10.44 -11.17
C ILE A 11 12.99 -11.55 -10.31
N ASP A 12 13.58 -12.75 -10.32
CA ASP A 12 13.14 -13.91 -9.54
C ASP A 12 11.64 -14.26 -9.72
N GLY A 13 11.12 -14.08 -10.94
CA GLY A 13 9.70 -14.32 -11.25
C GLY A 13 8.76 -13.22 -10.75
N ILE A 14 9.29 -12.08 -10.31
CA ILE A 14 8.56 -10.88 -9.95
C ILE A 14 8.63 -9.89 -11.11
N THR A 15 7.47 -9.49 -11.62
CA THR A 15 7.36 -8.47 -12.67
C THR A 15 7.23 -7.08 -12.05
N TYR A 16 7.89 -6.10 -12.66
CA TYR A 16 7.80 -4.69 -12.31
C TYR A 16 7.24 -3.87 -13.47
N ASP A 17 6.54 -2.77 -13.14
CA ASP A 17 6.15 -1.76 -14.12
C ASP A 17 7.35 -0.86 -14.48
N ARG A 18 7.20 -0.06 -15.55
CA ARG A 18 8.21 0.93 -15.99
C ARG A 18 8.63 1.95 -14.93
N GLN A 19 7.91 2.05 -13.81
CA GLN A 19 8.18 2.94 -12.69
C GLN A 19 8.84 2.19 -11.52
N GLY A 20 9.25 0.94 -11.73
CA GLY A 20 9.89 0.09 -10.73
C GLY A 20 8.94 -0.42 -9.65
N ARG A 21 7.62 -0.43 -9.90
CA ARG A 21 6.63 -0.93 -8.93
C ARG A 21 6.34 -2.39 -9.21
N MET A 22 6.32 -3.20 -8.16
CA MET A 22 5.95 -4.59 -8.27
C MET A 22 4.52 -4.70 -8.80
N GLU A 23 4.35 -5.43 -9.91
CA GLU A 23 3.04 -5.86 -10.39
C GLU A 23 2.41 -6.85 -9.41
N TYR A 24 1.14 -7.20 -9.60
CA TYR A 24 0.49 -8.14 -8.68
C TYR A 24 1.24 -9.48 -8.60
N ASN A 25 1.88 -9.73 -7.45
CA ASN A 25 2.40 -11.03 -7.06
C ASN A 25 1.65 -11.58 -5.83
N PRO A 26 1.10 -12.82 -5.87
CA PRO A 26 0.32 -13.38 -4.78
C PRO A 26 1.11 -13.65 -3.49
N LEU A 27 2.44 -13.85 -3.57
CA LEU A 27 3.29 -14.04 -2.40
C LEU A 27 3.44 -12.75 -1.58
N PHE A 28 3.57 -11.61 -2.27
CA PHE A 28 3.75 -10.31 -1.63
C PHE A 28 2.44 -9.55 -1.43
N HIS A 29 1.39 -9.87 -2.20
CA HIS A 29 0.09 -9.22 -2.13
C HIS A 29 -1.01 -10.16 -1.62
N PHE A 30 -0.73 -10.83 -0.49
CA PHE A 30 -1.64 -11.79 0.14
C PHE A 30 -2.99 -11.19 0.60
N ASN A 31 -3.07 -9.85 0.72
CA ASN A 31 -4.29 -9.12 1.06
C ASN A 31 -4.93 -8.42 -0.16
N HIS A 32 -4.60 -8.85 -1.38
CA HIS A 32 -5.24 -8.35 -2.59
C HIS A 32 -6.75 -8.60 -2.59
N GLY A 33 -7.53 -7.62 -3.09
CA GLY A 33 -8.99 -7.68 -3.14
C GLY A 33 -9.71 -7.50 -1.79
N LYS A 34 -9.02 -7.65 -0.64
CA LYS A 34 -9.63 -7.42 0.68
C LYS A 34 -9.80 -5.93 0.96
N HIS A 35 -10.84 -5.58 1.72
CA HIS A 35 -11.01 -4.24 2.27
C HIS A 35 -9.84 -3.86 3.19
N TYR A 36 -9.61 -2.56 3.36
CA TYR A 36 -8.66 -2.08 4.35
C TYR A 36 -9.30 -2.13 5.73
N THR A 37 -8.58 -2.67 6.71
CA THR A 37 -8.97 -2.56 8.11
C THR A 37 -8.77 -1.12 8.61
N THR A 38 -9.42 -0.77 9.71
CA THR A 38 -9.15 0.51 10.38
C THR A 38 -7.68 0.64 10.76
N SER A 39 -7.05 -0.47 11.17
CA SER A 39 -5.64 -0.54 11.51
C SER A 39 -4.72 -0.16 10.35
N GLU A 40 -4.95 -0.78 9.19
CA GLU A 40 -4.19 -0.48 7.98
C GLU A 40 -4.41 0.97 7.51
N LEU A 41 -5.63 1.52 7.65
CA LEU A 41 -5.91 2.92 7.29
C LEU A 41 -5.17 3.92 8.19
N ILE A 42 -5.13 3.66 9.50
CA ILE A 42 -4.36 4.45 10.46
C ILE A 42 -2.87 4.39 10.10
N TYR A 43 -2.34 3.18 9.91
CA TYR A 43 -0.93 2.97 9.54
C TYR A 43 -0.58 3.71 8.23
N ILE A 44 -1.43 3.60 7.20
CA ILE A 44 -1.25 4.35 5.95
C ILE A 44 -1.19 5.86 6.23
N CYS A 45 -2.16 6.41 6.95
CA CYS A 45 -2.22 7.86 7.16
C CYS A 45 -1.07 8.40 8.02
N LYS A 46 -0.60 7.64 9.01
CA LYS A 46 0.52 8.04 9.88
C LYS A 46 1.87 7.98 9.17
N TYR A 47 2.14 6.90 8.43
CA TYR A 47 3.51 6.61 7.98
C TYR A 47 3.74 6.82 6.48
N TYR A 48 2.75 7.25 5.69
CA TYR A 48 2.89 7.27 4.22
C TYR A 48 4.00 8.21 3.73
N GLU A 49 4.21 9.30 4.45
CA GLU A 49 5.26 10.30 4.19
C GLU A 49 6.61 9.93 4.83
N ILE A 50 6.62 8.90 5.70
CA ILE A 50 7.80 8.43 6.45
C ILE A 50 8.37 7.17 5.81
N ASP A 51 7.60 6.08 5.80
CA ASP A 51 8.01 4.75 5.30
C ASP A 51 7.98 4.68 3.78
N GLY A 52 7.12 5.47 3.17
CA GLY A 52 6.88 5.47 1.73
C GLY A 52 6.08 4.27 1.23
N ARG A 53 5.64 4.40 -0.02
CA ARG A 53 4.65 3.50 -0.64
C ARG A 53 5.10 2.05 -0.80
N ARG A 54 6.40 1.82 -1.02
CA ARG A 54 6.96 0.48 -1.26
C ARG A 54 6.94 -0.36 0.02
N ASN A 55 7.43 0.20 1.12
CA ASN A 55 7.44 -0.48 2.41
C ASN A 55 6.02 -0.77 2.88
N MET A 56 5.11 0.20 2.75
CA MET A 56 3.68 -0.01 3.05
C MET A 56 3.04 -1.11 2.24
N SER A 57 3.34 -1.17 0.93
CA SER A 57 2.81 -2.19 0.03
C SER A 57 3.18 -3.60 0.51
N LEU A 58 4.43 -3.78 0.97
CA LEU A 58 4.93 -5.05 1.51
C LEU A 58 4.34 -5.36 2.88
N ALA A 59 4.31 -4.38 3.79
CA ALA A 59 3.79 -4.56 5.15
C ALA A 59 2.30 -4.93 5.17
N ILE A 60 1.49 -4.27 4.33
CA ILE A 60 0.03 -4.46 4.27
C ILE A 60 -0.34 -5.65 3.36
N GLY A 61 0.57 -6.08 2.49
CA GLY A 61 0.30 -7.14 1.51
C GLY A 61 -0.64 -6.67 0.39
N LYS A 62 -0.50 -5.43 -0.08
CA LYS A 62 -1.32 -4.85 -1.17
C LYS A 62 -0.43 -4.08 -2.14
N THR A 63 -0.83 -3.96 -3.40
CA THR A 63 -0.01 -3.27 -4.42
C THR A 63 0.17 -1.79 -4.10
N ILE A 64 1.32 -1.22 -4.50
CA ILE A 64 1.58 0.24 -4.42
C ILE A 64 0.42 1.04 -5.01
N LYS A 65 -0.14 0.57 -6.14
CA LYS A 65 -1.29 1.21 -6.81
C LYS A 65 -2.52 1.25 -5.91
N SER A 66 -2.77 0.20 -5.15
CA SER A 66 -3.88 0.15 -4.18
C SER A 66 -3.67 1.16 -3.06
N ILE A 67 -2.46 1.20 -2.48
CA ILE A 67 -2.10 2.16 -1.42
C ILE A 67 -2.28 3.60 -1.91
N THR A 68 -1.72 3.95 -3.08
CA THR A 68 -1.85 5.32 -3.63
C THR A 68 -3.29 5.70 -3.90
N SER A 69 -4.09 4.76 -4.40
CA SER A 69 -5.52 5.00 -4.68
C SER A 69 -6.30 5.22 -3.39
N THR A 70 -5.99 4.49 -2.33
CA THR A 70 -6.58 4.66 -1.01
C THR A 70 -6.20 6.01 -0.40
N VAL A 71 -4.92 6.39 -0.45
CA VAL A 71 -4.47 7.72 0.02
C VAL A 71 -5.21 8.84 -0.69
N TRP A 72 -5.33 8.76 -2.02
CA TRP A 72 -6.09 9.75 -2.78
C TRP A 72 -7.55 9.84 -2.31
N LYS A 73 -8.23 8.70 -2.13
CA LYS A 73 -9.63 8.65 -1.63
C LYS A 73 -9.77 9.22 -0.21
N LEU A 74 -8.83 8.93 0.68
CA LEU A 74 -8.85 9.42 2.06
C LEU A 74 -8.68 10.95 2.11
N ARG A 75 -7.80 11.50 1.27
CA ARG A 75 -7.61 12.95 1.14
C ARG A 75 -8.85 13.63 0.57
N GLN A 76 -9.44 13.06 -0.48
CA GLN A 76 -10.67 13.61 -1.08
C GLN A 76 -11.88 13.56 -0.14
N SER A 77 -11.97 12.55 0.72
CA SER A 77 -13.08 12.40 1.68
C SER A 77 -12.86 13.12 3.01
N GLY A 78 -11.73 13.81 3.21
CA GLY A 78 -11.37 14.46 4.48
C GLY A 78 -11.01 13.49 5.62
N LYS A 79 -10.99 12.18 5.35
CA LYS A 79 -10.66 11.15 6.36
C LYS A 79 -9.16 11.01 6.62
N TRP A 80 -8.32 11.61 5.77
CA TRP A 80 -6.87 11.59 5.91
C TRP A 80 -6.42 12.08 7.29
N ASP A 81 -6.82 13.29 7.68
CA ASP A 81 -6.41 13.89 8.95
C ASP A 81 -7.03 13.17 10.15
N TYR A 82 -8.24 12.61 9.99
CA TYR A 82 -8.88 11.80 11.02
C TYR A 82 -8.02 10.57 11.39
N TYR A 83 -7.56 9.82 10.39
CA TYR A 83 -6.73 8.63 10.65
C TYR A 83 -5.29 8.98 11.00
N LYS A 84 -4.74 10.09 10.45
CA LYS A 84 -3.37 10.53 10.75
C LYS A 84 -3.23 10.96 12.22
N ASN A 85 -4.25 11.62 12.76
CA ASN A 85 -4.29 12.08 14.15
C ASN A 85 -4.98 11.09 15.10
N PHE A 86 -5.16 9.83 14.69
CA PHE A 86 -5.70 8.80 15.58
C PHE A 86 -4.78 8.60 16.78
N ASP A 87 -5.34 8.34 17.95
CA ASP A 87 -4.60 8.21 19.20
C ASP A 87 -3.57 7.07 19.13
N ASP A 88 -2.32 7.35 19.52
CA ASP A 88 -1.20 6.42 19.42
C ASP A 88 -1.33 5.26 20.43
N GLU A 89 -1.81 5.54 21.64
CA GLU A 89 -1.98 4.54 22.71
C GLU A 89 -3.13 3.57 22.37
N ALA A 90 -4.19 4.06 21.75
CA ALA A 90 -5.27 3.23 21.23
C ALA A 90 -4.84 2.37 20.03
N TRP A 91 -3.92 2.85 19.19
CA TRP A 91 -3.46 2.15 17.98
C TRP A 91 -2.62 0.90 18.29
N GLU A 92 -1.73 0.97 19.29
CA GLU A 92 -0.85 -0.15 19.66
C GLU A 92 -1.61 -1.40 20.13
N THR A 93 -2.90 -1.26 20.47
CA THR A 93 -3.77 -2.36 20.89
C THR A 93 -4.48 -3.08 19.75
N ILE A 94 -4.39 -2.57 18.52
CA ILE A 94 -5.09 -3.13 17.35
C ILE A 94 -4.13 -3.97 16.52
N PRO A 95 -4.36 -5.29 16.37
CA PRO A 95 -3.50 -6.13 15.55
C PRO A 95 -3.55 -5.73 14.07
N ILE A 96 -2.39 -5.81 13.42
CA ILE A 96 -2.19 -5.62 11.97
C ILE A 96 -2.24 -6.98 11.29
#